data_AF-A0A382ZZL3-F1
#
_entry.id   AF-A0A382ZZL3-F1
#
_cell.length_a   1.000
_cell.length_b   1.000
_cell.length_c   1.000
_cell.angle_alpha   90.00
_cell.angle_beta   90.00
_cell.angle_gamma   90.00
#
_symmetry.space_group_name_H-M   'P 1'
#
loop_
_entity.id
_entity.type
_entity.pdbx_description
1 polymer ?
#
loop_
_entity_poly.entity_id
_entity_poly.type
_entity_poly.pdbx_seq_one_letter_code
_entity_poly.pdbx_strand_id
1 'polypeptide(L)'
;KPKRKVSLQTKLLWCGACVVLYMIMGQTPLFGATAPEYDFLAFARVIFASQQGSLVELGIGPIVTAGLLMQLLRGSDILKFDFKRPEERGIFQTATKMLTYIIIVIESVIYGYAVYGANVTDPAVLSVIIAQLMAASIIVMFLDELIQKGWGLGSGISLFIACGVAQQILWSLFSPLPAGDGGTIGIIPYVIQSAMTDATTGMSTLADTFFRSNQLPSIFGLLLTAGVVLILVYTQGMKVEIPIVSTKYRGFAA
;
A
#
# COMPACT_ATOMS: atom_id res chain seq x y z
N LYS A 1 14.75 6.39 18.29
CA LYS A 1 14.14 5.25 18.99
C LYS A 1 13.63 5.74 20.35
N PRO A 2 12.49 5.27 20.86
CA PRO A 2 11.97 5.69 22.16
C PRO A 2 12.91 5.25 23.28
N LYS A 3 13.11 6.11 24.30
CA LYS A 3 14.00 5.85 25.44
C LYS A 3 13.46 4.75 26.38
N ARG A 4 12.16 4.48 26.34
CA ARG A 4 11.47 3.45 27.13
C ARG A 4 10.59 2.59 26.22
N LYS A 5 10.32 1.35 26.63
CA LYS A 5 9.36 0.49 25.93
C LYS A 5 7.99 1.16 25.94
N VAL A 6 7.47 1.42 24.75
CA VAL A 6 6.17 2.05 24.54
C VAL A 6 5.07 1.00 24.73
N SER A 7 3.97 1.35 25.41
CA SER A 7 2.82 0.46 25.61
C SER A 7 2.15 0.12 24.27
N LEU A 8 1.44 -1.01 24.22
CA LEU A 8 0.76 -1.45 23.00
C LEU A 8 -0.29 -0.42 22.53
N GLN A 9 -1.04 0.17 23.45
CA GLN A 9 -2.05 1.20 23.16
C GLN A 9 -1.44 2.41 22.45
N THR A 10 -0.31 2.92 22.97
CA THR A 10 0.39 4.05 22.35
C THR A 10 0.93 3.67 20.98
N LYS A 11 1.45 2.45 20.80
CA LYS A 11 1.91 2.01 19.47
C LYS A 11 0.79 1.95 18.45
N LEU A 12 -0.38 1.47 18.86
CA LEU A 12 -1.55 1.39 18.00
C LEU A 12 -2.07 2.79 17.63
N LEU A 13 -2.03 3.74 18.57
CA LEU A 13 -2.36 5.15 18.32
C LEU A 13 -1.43 5.78 17.27
N TRP A 14 -0.11 5.55 17.37
CA TRP A 14 0.85 6.05 16.38
C TRP A 14 0.67 5.40 15.00
N CYS A 15 0.44 4.08 14.95
CA CYS A 15 0.09 3.40 13.72
C CYS A 15 -1.16 4.01 13.06
N GLY A 16 -2.22 4.21 13.84
CA GLY A 16 -3.46 4.84 13.38
C GLY A 16 -3.21 6.25 12.85
N ALA A 17 -2.45 7.08 13.57
CA ALA A 17 -2.11 8.43 13.15
C ALA A 17 -1.32 8.45 11.83
N CYS A 18 -0.33 7.56 11.67
CA CYS A 18 0.43 7.44 10.42
C CYS A 18 -0.46 7.00 9.25
N VAL A 19 -1.37 6.03 9.48
CA VAL A 19 -2.31 5.57 8.45
C VAL A 19 -3.25 6.69 8.05
N VAL A 20 -3.83 7.42 9.00
CA VAL A 20 -4.73 8.56 8.70
C VAL A 20 -4.01 9.60 7.85
N LEU A 21 -2.79 9.98 8.23
CA LEU A 21 -2.01 10.96 7.48
C LEU A 21 -1.70 10.46 6.07
N TYR A 22 -1.29 9.20 5.94
CA TYR A 22 -1.04 8.56 4.66
C TYR A 22 -2.30 8.50 3.77
N MET A 23 -3.48 8.21 4.36
CA MET A 23 -4.76 8.19 3.64
C MET A 23 -5.19 9.57 3.17
N ILE A 24 -4.99 10.62 3.98
CA ILE A 24 -5.25 12.00 3.57
C ILE A 24 -4.37 12.38 2.38
N MET A 25 -3.08 12.03 2.43
CA MET A 25 -2.17 12.27 1.30
C MET A 25 -2.64 11.52 0.04
N GLY A 26 -3.10 10.27 0.18
CA GLY A 26 -3.59 9.46 -0.94
C GLY A 26 -4.88 9.99 -1.59
N GLN A 27 -5.64 10.85 -0.90
CA GLN A 27 -6.83 11.52 -1.43
C GLN A 27 -6.58 12.96 -1.88
N THR A 28 -5.40 13.52 -1.59
CA THR A 28 -5.07 14.90 -1.97
C THR A 28 -4.52 14.91 -3.39
N PRO A 29 -5.22 15.54 -4.36
CA PRO A 29 -4.76 15.56 -5.74
C PRO A 29 -3.52 16.44 -5.92
N LEU A 30 -2.69 16.10 -6.90
CA LEU A 30 -1.52 16.89 -7.30
C LEU A 30 -1.95 18.22 -7.93
N PHE A 31 -1.19 19.28 -7.66
CA PHE A 31 -1.52 20.61 -8.17
C PHE A 31 -1.30 20.68 -9.68
N GLY A 32 -2.34 21.03 -10.44
CA GLY A 32 -2.26 21.20 -11.89
C GLY A 32 -2.06 19.89 -12.68
N ALA A 33 -2.21 18.74 -12.02
CA ALA A 33 -2.15 17.44 -12.67
C ALA A 33 -3.51 17.05 -13.23
N THR A 34 -3.58 16.81 -14.54
CA THR A 34 -4.64 15.99 -15.14
C THR A 34 -4.21 14.54 -15.05
N ALA A 35 -5.03 13.71 -14.38
CA ALA A 35 -4.77 12.29 -14.30
C ALA A 35 -4.74 11.69 -15.72
N PRO A 36 -3.67 10.95 -16.10
CA PRO A 36 -3.63 10.25 -17.38
C PRO A 36 -4.84 9.32 -17.54
N GLU A 37 -5.45 9.32 -18.73
CA GLU A 37 -6.62 8.49 -19.04
C GLU A 37 -6.32 6.98 -18.95
N TYR A 38 -5.04 6.59 -19.11
CA TYR A 38 -4.58 5.22 -18.99
C TYR A 38 -3.57 5.04 -17.85
N ASP A 39 -3.84 4.09 -16.95
CA ASP A 39 -2.94 3.72 -15.87
C ASP A 39 -2.18 2.43 -16.18
N PHE A 40 -0.99 2.57 -16.78
CA PHE A 40 -0.13 1.43 -17.11
C PHE A 40 0.39 0.69 -15.87
N LEU A 41 0.31 1.29 -14.68
CA LEU A 41 0.84 0.73 -13.43
C LEU A 41 -0.23 0.18 -12.50
N ALA A 42 -1.47 0.00 -12.95
CA ALA A 42 -2.60 -0.41 -12.09
C ALA A 42 -2.29 -1.59 -11.16
N PHE A 43 -1.59 -2.64 -11.66
CA PHE A 43 -1.16 -3.76 -10.83
C PHE A 43 -0.05 -3.41 -9.83
N ALA A 44 0.92 -2.60 -10.27
CA ALA A 44 2.04 -2.18 -9.43
C ALA A 44 1.59 -1.25 -8.29
N ARG A 45 0.52 -0.47 -8.48
CA ARG A 45 -0.03 0.43 -7.45
C ARG A 45 -0.52 -0.30 -6.20
N VAL A 46 -1.02 -1.52 -6.35
CA VAL A 46 -1.42 -2.36 -5.20
C VAL A 46 -0.19 -2.74 -4.37
N ILE A 47 0.92 -3.09 -5.03
CA ILE A 47 2.17 -3.50 -4.37
C ILE A 47 2.86 -2.29 -3.74
N PHE A 48 2.91 -1.18 -4.46
CA PHE A 48 3.57 0.05 -4.01
C PHE A 48 2.69 0.93 -3.14
N ALA A 49 1.46 0.49 -2.84
CA ALA A 49 0.47 1.29 -2.12
C ALA A 49 0.48 2.74 -2.65
N SER A 50 0.15 2.90 -3.92
CA SER A 50 0.12 4.21 -4.55
C SER A 50 -1.23 4.51 -5.18
N GLN A 51 -1.52 5.79 -5.32
CA GLN A 51 -2.80 6.29 -5.85
C GLN A 51 -2.52 7.31 -6.95
N GLN A 52 -3.09 7.09 -8.12
CA GLN A 52 -2.88 7.95 -9.28
C GLN A 52 -3.49 9.34 -9.09
N GLY A 53 -2.79 10.35 -9.56
CA GLY A 53 -3.16 11.76 -9.45
C GLY A 53 -3.01 12.33 -8.04
N SER A 54 -2.43 11.60 -7.08
CA SER A 54 -2.38 12.02 -5.66
C SER A 54 -0.95 12.32 -5.18
N LEU A 55 -0.82 12.89 -3.98
CA LEU A 55 0.50 13.06 -3.34
C LEU A 55 1.23 11.71 -3.12
N VAL A 56 0.51 10.59 -3.13
CA VAL A 56 1.06 9.24 -2.92
C VAL A 56 1.20 8.50 -4.25
N GLU A 57 1.47 9.21 -5.34
CA GLU A 57 1.68 8.63 -6.68
C GLU A 57 2.82 7.58 -6.71
N LEU A 58 3.91 7.87 -6.01
CA LEU A 58 5.09 7.00 -5.89
C LEU A 58 4.94 5.97 -4.76
N GLY A 59 4.02 6.21 -3.82
CA GLY A 59 3.75 5.35 -2.68
C GLY A 59 4.99 5.01 -1.86
N ILE A 60 5.16 3.72 -1.58
CA ILE A 60 6.35 3.16 -0.91
C ILE A 60 7.45 2.71 -1.90
N GLY A 61 7.26 2.94 -3.20
CA GLY A 61 8.16 2.50 -4.29
C GLY A 61 9.63 2.82 -4.05
N PRO A 62 10.00 4.09 -3.79
CA PRO A 62 11.38 4.47 -3.53
C PRO A 62 12.01 3.74 -2.32
N ILE A 63 11.23 3.50 -1.27
CA ILE A 63 11.67 2.88 -0.01
C ILE A 63 11.94 1.39 -0.22
N VAL A 64 11.01 0.69 -0.88
CA VAL A 64 11.16 -0.74 -1.18
C VAL A 64 12.29 -0.96 -2.17
N THR A 65 12.42 -0.10 -3.19
CA THR A 65 13.49 -0.21 -4.19
C THR A 65 14.87 -0.06 -3.54
N ALA A 66 15.07 0.95 -2.70
CA ALA A 66 16.31 1.12 -1.95
C ALA A 66 16.60 -0.07 -1.02
N GLY A 67 15.57 -0.53 -0.30
CA GLY A 67 15.68 -1.68 0.61
C GLY A 67 16.05 -2.97 -0.13
N LEU A 68 15.38 -3.28 -1.24
CA LEU A 68 15.65 -4.46 -2.05
C LEU A 68 17.03 -4.39 -2.69
N LEU A 69 17.44 -3.22 -3.22
CA LEU A 69 18.77 -3.05 -3.79
C LEU A 69 19.86 -3.29 -2.74
N MET A 70 19.71 -2.73 -1.53
CA MET A 70 20.66 -2.97 -0.43
C MET A 70 20.65 -4.44 0.03
N GLN A 71 19.50 -5.11 0.04
CA GLN A 71 19.40 -6.53 0.33
C GLN A 71 20.09 -7.39 -0.74
N LEU A 72 19.95 -7.03 -2.03
CA LEU A 72 20.60 -7.71 -3.14
C LEU A 72 22.12 -7.54 -3.09
N LEU A 73 22.63 -6.33 -2.87
CA LEU A 73 24.08 -6.06 -2.74
C LEU A 73 24.72 -6.84 -1.58
N ARG A 74 23.96 -7.05 -0.51
CA ARG A 74 24.40 -7.85 0.64
C ARG A 74 24.25 -9.35 0.37
N GLY A 75 23.21 -9.78 -0.34
CA GLY A 75 22.98 -11.17 -0.72
C GLY A 75 23.97 -11.70 -1.77
N SER A 76 24.51 -10.82 -2.61
CA SER A 76 25.56 -11.14 -3.59
C SER A 76 26.99 -11.05 -3.03
N ASP A 77 27.14 -10.87 -1.71
CA ASP A 77 28.42 -10.69 -1.01
C ASP A 77 29.32 -9.55 -1.53
N ILE A 78 28.77 -8.62 -2.34
CA ILE A 78 29.48 -7.40 -2.76
C ILE A 78 29.74 -6.50 -1.55
N LEU A 79 28.73 -6.35 -0.68
CA LEU A 79 28.84 -5.61 0.57
C LEU A 79 28.76 -6.57 1.77
N LYS A 80 29.92 -6.82 2.40
CA LYS A 80 30.03 -7.70 3.57
C LYS A 80 29.75 -6.90 4.85
N PHE A 81 28.50 -6.95 5.31
CA PHE A 81 28.11 -6.41 6.62
C PHE A 81 27.89 -7.53 7.64
N ASP A 82 28.59 -7.46 8.77
CA ASP A 82 28.36 -8.33 9.92
C ASP A 82 27.28 -7.73 10.82
N PHE A 83 26.05 -8.22 10.63
CA PHE A 83 24.93 -7.86 11.49
C PHE A 83 25.05 -8.40 12.92
N LYS A 84 26.12 -9.07 13.37
CA LYS A 84 26.35 -9.28 14.81
C LYS A 84 26.78 -7.99 15.50
N ARG A 85 27.45 -7.10 14.77
CA ARG A 85 27.91 -5.81 15.29
C ARG A 85 26.80 -4.75 15.19
N PRO A 86 26.49 -4.04 16.29
CA PRO A 86 25.45 -3.01 16.28
C PRO A 86 25.83 -1.80 15.40
N GLU A 87 27.13 -1.53 15.25
CA GLU A 87 27.65 -0.43 14.42
C GLU A 87 27.34 -0.67 12.94
N GLU A 88 27.60 -1.88 12.44
CA GLU A 88 27.36 -2.21 11.03
C GLU A 88 25.87 -2.30 10.68
N ARG A 89 25.03 -2.71 11.64
CA ARG A 89 23.56 -2.55 11.51
C ARG A 89 23.16 -1.09 11.28
N GLY A 90 23.77 -0.18 12.05
CA GLY A 90 23.53 1.25 11.95
C GLY A 90 23.98 1.83 10.61
N ILE A 91 25.17 1.43 10.13
CA ILE A 91 25.71 1.84 8.83
C ILE A 91 24.80 1.34 7.70
N PHE A 92 24.40 0.07 7.72
CA PHE A 92 23.51 -0.48 6.70
C PHE A 92 22.16 0.25 6.64
N GLN A 93 21.57 0.54 7.80
CA GLN A 93 20.31 1.28 7.88
C GLN A 93 20.46 2.72 7.37
N THR A 94 21.57 3.38 7.71
CA THR A 94 21.85 4.75 7.25
C THR A 94 22.13 4.79 5.74
N ALA A 95 22.88 3.83 5.22
CA ALA A 95 23.15 3.69 3.78
C ALA A 95 21.86 3.44 2.99
N THR A 96 20.99 2.55 3.48
CA THR A 96 19.67 2.30 2.87
C THR A 96 18.83 3.57 2.83
N LYS A 97 18.86 4.36 3.91
CA LYS A 97 18.16 5.65 3.97
C LYS A 97 18.73 6.66 2.98
N MET A 98 20.06 6.79 2.90
CA MET A 98 20.72 7.68 1.95
C MET A 98 20.38 7.30 0.50
N LEU A 99 20.39 6.00 0.20
CA LEU A 99 19.96 5.50 -1.10
C LEU A 99 18.48 5.81 -1.36
N THR A 100 17.61 5.68 -0.35
CA THR A 100 16.18 6.02 -0.47
C THR A 100 16.00 7.47 -0.89
N TYR A 101 16.73 8.42 -0.28
CA TYR A 101 16.68 9.82 -0.72
C TYR A 101 17.09 10.02 -2.17
N ILE A 102 18.16 9.34 -2.60
CA ILE A 102 18.64 9.41 -3.99
C ILE A 102 17.57 8.90 -4.95
N ILE A 103 16.95 7.75 -4.62
CA ILE A 103 15.88 7.17 -5.45
C ILE A 103 14.66 8.09 -5.47
N ILE A 104 14.25 8.67 -4.34
CA ILE A 104 13.13 9.63 -4.30
C ILE A 104 13.37 10.78 -5.28
N VAL A 105 14.57 11.36 -5.29
CA VAL A 105 14.89 12.48 -6.19
C VAL A 105 14.82 12.04 -7.65
N ILE A 106 15.48 10.94 -7.99
CA ILE A 106 15.54 10.42 -9.36
C ILE A 106 14.13 10.04 -9.86
N GLU A 107 13.40 9.26 -9.07
CA GLU A 107 12.09 8.74 -9.43
C GLU A 107 11.05 9.86 -9.53
N SER A 108 11.05 10.84 -8.62
CA SER A 108 10.13 11.99 -8.70
C SER A 108 10.35 12.84 -9.95
N VAL A 109 11.61 13.04 -10.35
CA VAL A 109 11.95 13.78 -11.57
C VAL A 109 11.53 12.98 -12.81
N ILE A 110 11.94 11.73 -12.91
CA ILE A 110 11.62 10.87 -14.06
C ILE A 110 10.11 10.73 -14.21
N TYR A 111 9.40 10.43 -13.12
CA TYR A 111 7.95 10.25 -13.13
C TYR A 111 7.22 11.55 -13.49
N GLY A 112 7.63 12.68 -12.92
CA GLY A 112 7.07 14.00 -13.24
C GLY A 112 7.14 14.29 -14.74
N TYR A 113 8.32 14.13 -15.35
CA TYR A 113 8.49 14.37 -16.79
C TYR A 113 7.78 13.32 -17.66
N ALA A 114 7.89 12.04 -17.33
CA ALA A 114 7.37 10.95 -18.16
C ALA A 114 5.85 10.86 -18.17
N VAL A 115 5.20 11.14 -17.03
CA VAL A 115 3.75 10.95 -16.87
C VAL A 115 2.98 12.27 -16.99
N TYR A 116 3.49 13.35 -16.41
CA TYR A 116 2.79 14.64 -16.36
C TYR A 116 3.34 15.66 -17.38
N GLY A 117 4.56 15.47 -17.88
CA GLY A 117 5.23 16.43 -18.77
C GLY A 117 4.52 16.68 -20.10
N ALA A 118 3.81 15.70 -20.66
CA ALA A 118 3.04 15.88 -21.90
C ALA A 118 1.74 16.68 -21.71
N ASN A 119 1.17 16.64 -20.51
CA ASN A 119 -0.13 17.24 -20.20
C ASN A 119 -0.03 18.64 -19.56
N VAL A 120 1.17 19.02 -19.09
CA VAL A 120 1.43 20.30 -18.43
C VAL A 120 2.26 21.18 -19.35
N THR A 121 1.63 22.22 -19.91
CA THR A 121 2.28 23.17 -20.84
C THR A 121 3.12 24.24 -20.14
N ASP A 122 2.89 24.50 -18.85
CA ASP A 122 3.67 25.46 -18.05
C ASP A 122 4.82 24.76 -17.28
N PRO A 123 6.09 25.05 -17.61
CA PRO A 123 7.25 24.49 -16.89
C PRO A 123 7.24 24.77 -15.38
N ALA A 124 6.62 25.87 -14.94
CA ALA A 124 6.52 26.21 -13.52
C ALA A 124 5.63 25.20 -12.78
N VAL A 125 4.50 24.82 -13.36
CA VAL A 125 3.56 23.83 -12.77
C VAL A 125 4.21 22.45 -12.70
N LEU A 126 4.97 22.05 -13.73
CA LEU A 126 5.68 20.77 -13.73
C LEU A 126 6.72 20.70 -12.60
N SER A 127 7.45 21.79 -12.35
CA SER A 127 8.43 21.86 -11.25
C SER A 127 7.75 21.75 -9.87
N VAL A 128 6.55 22.31 -9.71
CA VAL A 128 5.75 22.20 -8.49
C VAL A 128 5.29 20.76 -8.27
N ILE A 129 4.83 20.07 -9.31
CA ILE A 129 4.45 18.65 -9.22
C ILE A 129 5.64 17.79 -8.76
N ILE A 130 6.82 17.97 -9.38
CA ILE A 130 8.04 17.25 -8.99
C ILE A 130 8.39 17.53 -7.52
N ALA A 131 8.29 18.78 -7.09
CA ALA A 131 8.55 19.16 -5.70
C ALA A 131 7.52 18.52 -4.74
N GLN A 132 6.24 18.45 -5.11
CA GLN A 132 5.19 17.78 -4.34
C GLN A 132 5.45 16.28 -4.21
N LEU A 133 5.78 15.61 -5.30
CA LEU A 133 6.11 14.17 -5.32
C LEU A 133 7.32 13.85 -4.44
N MET A 134 8.35 14.68 -4.52
CA MET A 134 9.56 14.55 -3.70
C MET A 134 9.26 14.75 -2.21
N ALA A 135 8.55 15.84 -1.87
CA ALA A 135 8.17 16.14 -0.50
C ALA A 135 7.26 15.05 0.11
N ALA A 136 6.27 14.59 -0.64
CA ALA A 136 5.36 13.54 -0.21
C ALA A 136 6.10 12.21 0.02
N SER A 137 7.00 11.83 -0.88
CA SER A 137 7.80 10.59 -0.72
C SER A 137 8.72 10.65 0.50
N ILE A 138 9.30 11.82 0.80
CA ILE A 138 10.09 12.02 2.03
C ILE A 138 9.22 11.87 3.28
N ILE A 139 7.99 12.41 3.25
CA ILE A 139 7.03 12.27 4.36
C ILE A 139 6.69 10.78 4.56
N VAL A 140 6.37 10.04 3.50
CA VAL A 140 6.06 8.60 3.59
C VAL A 140 7.24 7.81 4.17
N MET A 141 8.46 8.11 3.73
CA MET A 141 9.68 7.52 4.30
C MET A 141 9.84 7.84 5.80
N PHE A 142 9.52 9.06 6.24
CA PHE A 142 9.54 9.40 7.67
C PHE A 142 8.46 8.68 8.48
N LEU A 143 7.27 8.49 7.93
CA LEU A 143 6.21 7.70 8.60
C LEU A 143 6.64 6.25 8.77
N ASP A 144 7.24 5.65 7.74
CA ASP A 144 7.78 4.30 7.81
C ASP A 144 8.90 4.19 8.86
N GLU A 145 9.84 5.14 8.87
CA GLU A 145 10.89 5.18 9.91
C GLU A 145 10.35 5.34 11.32
N LEU A 146 9.29 6.14 11.51
CA LEU A 146 8.66 6.34 12.81
C LEU A 146 8.16 5.00 13.35
N ILE A 147 7.43 4.25 12.51
CA ILE A 147 6.89 2.93 12.85
C ILE A 147 8.04 1.95 13.15
N GLN A 148 9.02 1.83 12.24
CA GLN A 148 10.15 0.90 12.37
C GLN A 148 11.07 1.21 13.56
N LYS A 149 11.18 2.48 13.99
CA LYS A 149 11.98 2.86 15.18
C LYS A 149 11.32 2.51 16.51
N GLY A 150 10.20 1.78 16.49
CA GLY A 150 9.56 1.17 17.65
C GLY A 150 8.36 1.95 18.20
N TRP A 151 7.92 3.00 17.50
CA TRP A 151 6.69 3.71 17.84
C TRP A 151 5.44 3.03 17.30
N GLY A 152 5.57 2.14 16.31
CA GLY A 152 4.45 1.35 15.79
C GLY A 152 4.60 -0.15 16.02
N LEU A 153 3.65 -0.89 15.46
CA LEU A 153 3.64 -2.35 15.39
C LEU A 153 4.15 -2.79 14.01
N GLY A 154 5.23 -3.56 13.96
CA GLY A 154 5.75 -4.11 12.71
C GLY A 154 6.49 -3.09 11.83
N SER A 155 6.26 -3.16 10.52
CA SER A 155 6.86 -2.30 9.49
C SER A 155 5.83 -1.31 8.93
N GLY A 156 6.23 -0.08 8.65
CA GLY A 156 5.35 0.92 8.04
C GLY A 156 4.93 0.52 6.63
N ILE A 157 5.87 -0.03 5.86
CA ILE A 157 5.63 -0.58 4.51
C ILE A 157 4.46 -1.57 4.51
N SER A 158 4.48 -2.58 5.38
CA SER A 158 3.41 -3.58 5.46
C SER A 158 2.07 -2.98 5.90
N LEU A 159 2.11 -1.97 6.78
CA LEU A 159 0.91 -1.29 7.25
C LEU A 159 0.25 -0.49 6.12
N PHE A 160 1.03 0.25 5.34
CA PHE A 160 0.51 1.04 4.21
C PHE A 160 -0.06 0.16 3.10
N ILE A 161 0.60 -0.96 2.77
CA ILE A 161 0.07 -1.95 1.81
C ILE A 161 -1.25 -2.53 2.32
N ALA A 162 -1.28 -3.00 3.57
CA ALA A 162 -2.49 -3.61 4.14
C ALA A 162 -3.67 -2.63 4.16
N CYS A 163 -3.42 -1.38 4.53
CA CYS A 163 -4.45 -0.35 4.53
C CYS A 163 -4.91 0.03 3.10
N GLY A 164 -4.00 0.09 2.13
CA GLY A 164 -4.35 0.35 0.72
C GLY A 164 -5.23 -0.75 0.11
N VAL A 165 -4.86 -2.02 0.34
CA VAL A 165 -5.67 -3.18 -0.09
C VAL A 165 -7.03 -3.19 0.61
N ALA A 166 -7.06 -2.96 1.94
CA ALA A 166 -8.30 -2.90 2.70
C ALA A 166 -9.22 -1.77 2.21
N GLN A 167 -8.66 -0.59 1.90
CA GLN A 167 -9.41 0.51 1.31
C GLN A 167 -10.01 0.11 -0.05
N GLN A 168 -9.23 -0.53 -0.93
CA GLN A 168 -9.73 -0.95 -2.25
C GLN A 168 -10.88 -1.96 -2.14
N ILE A 169 -10.79 -2.91 -1.20
CA ILE A 169 -11.88 -3.85 -0.91
C ILE A 169 -13.12 -3.10 -0.40
N LEU A 170 -12.97 -2.15 0.54
CA LEU A 170 -14.08 -1.38 1.08
C LEU A 170 -14.78 -0.54 0.00
N TRP A 171 -14.03 0.14 -0.87
CA TRP A 171 -14.61 0.88 -1.99
C TRP A 171 -15.30 -0.06 -2.99
N SER A 172 -14.74 -1.23 -3.25
CA SER A 172 -15.36 -2.22 -4.14
C SER A 172 -16.69 -2.75 -3.56
N LEU A 173 -16.82 -2.82 -2.24
CA LEU A 173 -18.04 -3.29 -1.56
C LEU A 173 -19.12 -2.21 -1.40
N PHE A 174 -18.72 -1.02 -0.97
CA PHE A 174 -19.64 0.00 -0.44
C PHE A 174 -19.66 1.32 -1.23
N SER A 175 -18.87 1.48 -2.30
CA SER A 175 -18.85 2.74 -3.06
C SER A 175 -20.25 3.12 -3.54
N PRO A 176 -20.78 4.30 -3.18
CA PRO A 176 -22.08 4.78 -3.64
C PRO A 176 -22.00 5.56 -4.98
N LEU A 177 -20.81 5.63 -5.58
CA LEU A 177 -20.59 6.44 -6.78
C LEU A 177 -21.22 5.76 -8.02
N PRO A 178 -21.86 6.53 -8.91
CA PRO A 178 -22.41 5.98 -10.14
C PRO A 178 -21.27 5.55 -11.08
N ALA A 179 -21.39 4.35 -11.64
CA ALA A 179 -20.56 3.84 -12.71
C ALA A 179 -21.13 4.28 -14.07
N GLY A 180 -20.30 4.20 -15.11
CA GLY A 180 -20.66 4.58 -16.48
C GLY A 180 -21.76 3.72 -17.14
N ASP A 181 -22.23 2.68 -16.45
CA ASP A 181 -23.35 1.83 -16.87
C ASP A 181 -24.70 2.24 -16.24
N GLY A 182 -24.74 3.34 -15.47
CA GLY A 182 -25.94 3.81 -14.77
C GLY A 182 -26.23 3.09 -13.43
N GLY A 183 -25.42 2.08 -13.07
CA GLY A 183 -25.46 1.41 -11.77
C GLY A 183 -24.43 1.97 -10.80
N THR A 184 -24.50 1.61 -9.53
CA THR A 184 -23.51 2.04 -8.53
C THR A 184 -22.22 1.19 -8.59
N ILE A 185 -21.02 1.73 -8.36
CA ILE A 185 -19.74 0.97 -8.40
C ILE A 185 -19.69 -0.13 -7.34
N GLY A 186 -20.17 0.15 -6.13
CA GLY A 186 -20.13 -0.80 -5.02
C GLY A 186 -21.09 -1.96 -5.22
N ILE A 187 -20.63 -3.17 -4.87
CA ILE A 187 -21.42 -4.40 -5.00
C ILE A 187 -22.72 -4.30 -4.20
N ILE A 188 -22.68 -3.86 -2.95
CA ILE A 188 -23.87 -3.83 -2.08
C ILE A 188 -24.89 -2.80 -2.58
N PRO A 189 -24.51 -1.53 -2.84
CA PRO A 189 -25.43 -0.57 -3.45
C PRO A 189 -25.99 -1.01 -4.80
N TYR A 190 -25.17 -1.66 -5.66
CA TYR A 190 -25.61 -2.17 -6.96
C TYR A 190 -26.65 -3.28 -6.82
N VAL A 191 -26.47 -4.21 -5.88
CA VAL A 191 -27.47 -5.26 -5.61
C VAL A 191 -28.78 -4.66 -5.14
N ILE A 192 -28.74 -3.65 -4.26
CA ILE A 192 -29.93 -2.96 -3.80
C ILE A 192 -30.62 -2.22 -4.96
N GLN A 193 -29.85 -1.49 -5.77
CA GLN A 193 -30.38 -0.74 -6.92
C GLN A 193 -30.98 -1.68 -7.98
N SER A 194 -30.32 -2.81 -8.27
CA SER A 194 -30.81 -3.84 -9.18
C SER A 194 -32.12 -4.43 -8.67
N ALA A 195 -32.19 -4.81 -7.38
CA ALA A 195 -33.41 -5.34 -6.77
C ALA A 195 -34.57 -4.33 -6.74
N MET A 196 -34.28 -3.04 -6.52
CA MET A 196 -35.28 -1.96 -6.59
C MET A 196 -35.77 -1.71 -8.02
N THR A 197 -34.86 -1.80 -8.99
CA THR A 197 -35.21 -1.65 -10.42
C THR A 197 -36.06 -2.84 -10.88
N ASP A 198 -35.73 -4.06 -10.45
CA ASP A 198 -36.53 -5.26 -10.69
C ASP A 198 -37.96 -5.11 -10.16
N ALA A 199 -38.09 -4.62 -8.93
CA ALA A 199 -39.38 -4.43 -8.27
C ALA A 199 -40.25 -3.36 -8.96
N THR A 200 -39.66 -2.47 -9.77
CA THR A 200 -40.39 -1.35 -10.43
C THR A 200 -40.60 -1.55 -11.92
N THR A 201 -39.69 -2.22 -12.63
CA THR A 201 -39.77 -2.39 -14.10
C THR A 201 -39.73 -3.85 -14.55
N GLY A 202 -39.44 -4.81 -13.67
CA GLY A 202 -39.38 -6.25 -13.98
C GLY A 202 -38.34 -6.64 -15.03
N MET A 203 -37.37 -5.75 -15.28
CA MET A 203 -36.41 -5.84 -16.40
C MET A 203 -34.97 -6.02 -15.92
N SER A 204 -34.73 -6.43 -14.67
CA SER A 204 -33.39 -6.73 -14.20
C SER A 204 -33.15 -8.24 -14.24
N THR A 205 -32.16 -8.68 -15.01
CA THR A 205 -31.80 -10.10 -15.03
C THR A 205 -30.90 -10.39 -13.83
N LEU A 206 -31.25 -11.39 -13.01
CA LEU A 206 -30.38 -11.90 -11.92
C LEU A 206 -28.97 -12.25 -12.42
N ALA A 207 -28.85 -12.64 -13.70
CA ALA A 207 -27.58 -12.90 -14.37
C ALA A 207 -26.69 -11.64 -14.49
N ASP A 208 -27.28 -10.46 -14.76
CA ASP A 208 -26.56 -9.18 -14.87
C ASP A 208 -26.10 -8.64 -13.50
N THR A 209 -26.75 -9.10 -12.44
CA THR A 209 -26.37 -8.79 -11.05
C THR A 209 -25.24 -9.71 -10.56
N PHE A 210 -25.22 -10.97 -11.02
CA PHE A 210 -24.17 -11.94 -10.70
C PHE A 210 -22.89 -11.72 -11.53
N PHE A 211 -23.04 -11.48 -12.83
CA PHE A 211 -21.95 -11.28 -13.80
C PHE A 211 -22.08 -9.90 -14.43
N ARG A 212 -21.54 -8.90 -13.75
CA ARG A 212 -21.48 -7.54 -14.30
C ARG A 212 -20.41 -7.47 -15.40
N SER A 213 -20.79 -7.06 -16.60
CA SER A 213 -19.85 -6.74 -17.67
C SER A 213 -19.09 -5.43 -17.32
N ASN A 214 -17.96 -5.16 -17.99
CA ASN A 214 -17.17 -3.93 -17.84
C ASN A 214 -16.15 -3.83 -16.67
N GLN A 215 -15.62 -4.95 -16.17
CA GLN A 215 -14.59 -5.00 -15.10
C GLN A 215 -15.03 -4.37 -13.75
N LEU A 216 -16.33 -4.14 -13.57
CA LEU A 216 -16.88 -3.58 -12.34
C LEU A 216 -17.02 -4.67 -11.25
N PRO A 217 -16.97 -4.28 -9.96
CA PRO A 217 -17.17 -5.22 -8.86
C PRO A 217 -18.50 -5.99 -8.99
N SER A 218 -18.44 -7.32 -8.89
CA SER A 218 -19.59 -8.22 -9.04
C SER A 218 -19.73 -9.15 -7.83
N ILE A 219 -20.93 -9.70 -7.62
CA ILE A 219 -21.17 -10.70 -6.56
C ILE A 219 -20.23 -11.90 -6.72
N PHE A 220 -20.01 -12.34 -7.96
CA PHE A 220 -19.06 -13.41 -8.25
C PHE A 220 -17.63 -13.04 -7.83
N GLY A 221 -17.19 -11.80 -8.10
CA GLY A 221 -15.90 -11.28 -7.65
C GLY A 221 -15.77 -11.29 -6.13
N LEU A 222 -16.80 -10.89 -5.40
CA LEU A 222 -16.84 -10.94 -3.93
C LEU A 222 -16.72 -12.37 -3.40
N LEU A 223 -17.46 -13.32 -3.96
CA LEU A 223 -17.37 -14.73 -3.58
C LEU A 223 -15.98 -15.30 -3.85
N LEU A 224 -15.37 -14.92 -4.97
CA LEU A 224 -14.00 -15.32 -5.32
C LEU A 224 -12.99 -14.74 -4.34
N THR A 225 -13.07 -13.44 -4.01
CA THR A 225 -12.21 -12.82 -3.00
C THR A 225 -12.39 -13.48 -1.63
N ALA A 226 -13.62 -13.74 -1.19
CA ALA A 226 -13.89 -14.41 0.08
C ALA A 226 -13.33 -15.85 0.10
N GLY A 227 -13.49 -16.61 -0.99
CA GLY A 227 -12.94 -17.94 -1.12
C GLY A 227 -11.42 -17.96 -1.04
N VAL A 228 -10.74 -17.04 -1.74
CA VAL A 228 -9.27 -16.89 -1.69
C VAL A 228 -8.81 -16.50 -0.29
N VAL A 229 -9.49 -15.55 0.37
CA VAL A 229 -9.15 -15.14 1.75
C VAL A 229 -9.26 -16.31 2.72
N LEU A 230 -10.31 -17.14 2.61
CA LEU A 230 -10.49 -18.31 3.48
C LEU A 230 -9.36 -19.33 3.27
N ILE A 231 -9.00 -19.62 2.02
CA ILE A 231 -7.87 -20.50 1.68
C ILE A 231 -6.55 -19.96 2.26
N LEU A 232 -6.31 -18.65 2.15
CA LEU A 232 -5.10 -18.02 2.69
C LEU A 232 -5.04 -18.09 4.22
N VAL A 233 -6.16 -17.84 4.91
CA VAL A 233 -6.24 -17.96 6.37
C VAL A 233 -6.00 -19.40 6.81
N TYR A 234 -6.58 -20.38 6.11
CA TYR A 234 -6.38 -21.80 6.40
C TYR A 234 -4.91 -22.21 6.22
N THR A 235 -4.29 -21.84 5.09
CA THR A 235 -2.89 -22.19 4.80
C THR A 235 -1.91 -21.47 5.72
N GLN A 236 -2.16 -20.21 6.11
CA GLN A 236 -1.35 -19.48 7.08
C GLN A 236 -1.39 -20.11 8.49
N GLY A 237 -2.48 -20.80 8.83
CA GLY A 237 -2.62 -21.53 10.10
C GLY A 237 -1.83 -22.84 10.19
N MET A 238 -1.31 -23.35 9.07
CA MET A 238 -0.54 -24.60 9.04
C MET A 238 0.86 -24.36 9.64
N LYS A 239 1.14 -25.00 10.78
CA LYS A 239 2.44 -24.95 11.47
C LYS A 239 3.00 -26.36 11.67
N VAL A 240 4.31 -26.50 11.47
CA VAL A 240 5.06 -27.72 11.79
C VAL A 240 5.76 -27.49 13.12
N GLU A 241 5.23 -28.08 14.18
CA GLU A 241 5.82 -27.99 15.52
C GLU A 241 6.91 -29.04 15.66
N ILE A 242 8.16 -28.60 15.78
CA ILE A 242 9.30 -29.47 16.06
C ILE A 242 9.58 -29.41 17.56
N PRO A 243 9.39 -30.51 18.32
CA PRO A 243 9.59 -30.48 19.76
C PRO A 243 11.07 -30.27 20.08
N ILE A 244 11.36 -29.25 20.90
CA ILE A 244 12.71 -28.96 21.40
C ILE A 244 12.75 -29.14 22.92
N VAL A 245 13.72 -29.93 23.39
CA VAL A 245 13.96 -30.13 24.83
C VAL A 245 15.22 -29.38 25.25
N SER A 246 15.12 -28.59 26.32
CA SER A 246 16.28 -27.86 26.86
C SER A 246 17.24 -28.82 27.56
N THR A 247 18.48 -28.88 27.10
CA THR A 247 19.55 -29.67 27.75
C THR A 247 20.06 -29.02 29.04
N LYS A 248 19.92 -27.69 29.18
CA LYS A 248 20.33 -26.93 30.38
C LYS A 248 19.31 -27.00 31.52
N TYR A 249 18.03 -27.15 31.21
CA TYR A 249 16.95 -27.24 32.20
C TYR A 249 16.11 -28.48 31.91
N ARG A 250 16.48 -29.62 32.53
CA ARG A 250 15.72 -30.87 32.45
C ARG A 250 14.27 -30.60 32.86
N GLY A 251 13.32 -30.91 31.97
CA GLY A 251 11.88 -30.76 32.21
C GLY A 251 11.20 -29.56 31.56
N PHE A 252 11.94 -28.62 30.95
CA PHE A 252 11.34 -27.60 30.10
C PHE A 252 11.17 -28.14 28.66
N ALA A 253 9.93 -28.49 28.33
CA ALA A 253 9.46 -28.65 26.95
C ALA A 253 8.69 -27.38 26.56
N ALA A 254 8.98 -26.83 25.39
CA ALA A 254 8.26 -25.71 24.78
C ALA A 254 7.68 -26.16 23.44
#